data_AF-A0A2G9TG44-F1
#
_entry.id   AF-A0A2G9TG44-F1
#
_cell.length_a   1.000
_cell.length_b   1.000
_cell.length_c   1.000
_cell.angle_alpha   90.00
_cell.angle_beta   90.00
_cell.angle_gamma   90.00
#
_symmetry.space_group_name_H-M   'P 1'
#
loop_
_entity.id
_entity.type
_entity.pdbx_description
1 polymer ?
#
loop_
_entity_poly.entity_id
_entity_poly.type
_entity_poly.pdbx_seq_one_letter_code
_entity_poly.pdbx_strand_id
1 'polypeptide(L)'
;AEFAFSDYKHSNGSNMKVIRDWKESINSVKDSQALLQSLKNSPFYAQFSDKTNVWETRLSDLDVYLPQMNDIQRKWIYLEPIFGRGALPAEASRFARVDSEFRLILAGITQRRLL
;
A
#
# COMPACT_ATOMS: atom_id res chain seq x y z
N ALA A 1 12.02 1.51 -0.50
CA ALA A 1 11.09 1.98 -1.54
C ALA A 1 10.31 3.17 -0.97
N GLU A 2 10.35 4.32 -1.63
CA GLU A 2 9.52 5.47 -1.27
C GLU A 2 8.23 5.40 -2.11
N PHE A 3 7.07 5.66 -1.51
CA PHE A 3 5.82 5.74 -2.26
C PHE A 3 5.75 7.09 -2.98
N ALA A 4 5.35 7.07 -4.26
CA ALA A 4 4.96 8.27 -4.96
C ALA A 4 3.49 8.60 -4.63
N PHE A 5 3.17 9.89 -4.50
CA PHE A 5 1.83 10.35 -4.18
C PHE A 5 1.29 11.32 -5.22
N SER A 6 -0.04 11.39 -5.32
CA SER A 6 -0.80 12.43 -6.02
C SER A 6 -1.91 12.97 -5.11
N ASP A 7 -2.26 14.24 -5.29
CA ASP A 7 -3.40 14.83 -4.59
C ASP A 7 -4.73 14.29 -5.14
N TYR A 8 -5.68 14.07 -4.25
CA TYR A 8 -7.02 13.57 -4.53
C TYR A 8 -8.04 14.44 -3.79
N LYS A 9 -9.02 14.95 -4.53
CA LYS A 9 -10.12 15.74 -3.98
C LYS A 9 -11.30 14.83 -3.68
N HIS A 10 -11.57 14.61 -2.40
CA HIS A 10 -12.68 13.82 -1.92
C HIS A 10 -14.02 14.54 -2.12
N SER A 11 -15.11 13.79 -2.28
CA SER A 11 -16.48 14.30 -2.50
C SER A 11 -16.96 15.24 -1.39
N ASN A 12 -16.55 14.99 -0.15
CA ASN A 12 -16.79 15.88 1.01
C ASN A 12 -16.00 17.22 0.97
N GLY A 13 -15.22 17.47 -0.07
CA GLY A 13 -14.44 18.70 -0.26
C GLY A 13 -13.03 18.69 0.34
N SER A 14 -12.66 17.65 1.10
CA SER A 14 -11.30 17.52 1.64
C SER A 14 -10.29 17.09 0.58
N ASN A 15 -9.04 17.49 0.74
CA ASN A 15 -7.92 17.00 -0.07
C ASN A 15 -7.13 15.95 0.72
N MET A 16 -6.75 14.88 0.05
CA MET A 16 -5.90 13.84 0.60
C MET A 16 -4.88 13.37 -0.43
N LYS A 17 -3.88 12.61 0.00
CA LYS A 17 -2.90 11.99 -0.90
C LYS A 17 -3.24 10.53 -1.12
N VAL A 18 -3.18 10.09 -2.37
CA VAL A 18 -3.28 8.68 -2.76
C VAL A 18 -1.95 8.24 -3.36
N ILE A 19 -1.66 6.95 -3.30
CA ILE A 19 -0.42 6.40 -3.85
C ILE A 19 -0.53 6.33 -5.38
N ARG A 20 0.50 6.73 -6.10
CA ARG A 20 0.63 6.52 -7.54
C ARG A 20 1.80 5.59 -7.83
N ASP A 21 1.88 5.15 -9.07
CA ASP A 21 3.02 4.35 -9.57
C ASP A 21 3.29 3.08 -8.74
N TRP A 22 2.23 2.42 -8.25
CA TRP A 22 2.32 1.18 -7.46
C TRP A 22 3.26 0.12 -8.04
N LYS A 23 3.38 0.06 -9.37
CA LYS A 23 4.31 -0.87 -10.06
C LYS A 23 5.75 -0.66 -9.64
N GLU A 24 6.19 0.59 -9.44
CA GLU A 24 7.56 0.90 -9.03
C GLU A 24 7.84 0.37 -7.62
N SER A 25 6.94 0.61 -6.66
CA SER A 25 7.08 0.09 -5.30
C SER A 25 7.04 -1.44 -5.25
N ILE A 26 6.17 -2.08 -6.03
CA ILE A 26 6.08 -3.55 -6.14
C ILE A 26 7.37 -4.12 -6.75
N ASN A 27 7.88 -3.53 -7.84
CA ASN A 27 9.11 -3.99 -8.48
C ASN A 27 10.30 -3.86 -7.53
N SER A 28 10.39 -2.78 -6.76
CA SER A 28 11.45 -2.60 -5.75
C SER A 28 11.45 -3.71 -4.69
N VAL A 29 10.28 -4.21 -4.28
CA VAL A 29 10.17 -5.38 -3.38
C VAL A 29 10.69 -6.64 -4.05
N LYS A 30 10.32 -6.88 -5.32
CA LYS A 30 10.78 -8.04 -6.09
C LYS A 30 12.29 -8.04 -6.30
N ASP A 31 12.87 -6.88 -6.62
CA ASP A 31 14.33 -6.73 -6.76
C ASP A 31 15.03 -7.02 -5.42
N SER A 32 14.46 -6.56 -4.31
CA SER A 32 14.98 -6.84 -2.96
C SER A 32 14.90 -8.33 -2.62
N GLN A 33 13.83 -9.02 -3.01
CA GLN A 33 13.71 -10.47 -2.84
C GLN A 33 14.75 -11.22 -3.69
N ALA A 34 14.94 -10.84 -4.95
CA ALA A 34 15.94 -11.44 -5.83
C ALA A 34 17.37 -11.27 -5.29
N LEU A 35 17.68 -10.09 -4.74
CA LEU A 35 18.94 -9.84 -4.05
C LEU A 35 19.10 -10.75 -2.82
N LEU A 36 18.04 -10.89 -2.01
CA LEU A 36 18.04 -11.75 -0.82
C LEU A 36 18.28 -13.22 -1.19
N GLN A 37 17.64 -13.72 -2.25
CA GLN A 37 17.90 -15.08 -2.76
C GLN A 37 19.33 -15.25 -3.26
N SER A 38 19.92 -14.22 -3.88
CA SER A 38 21.32 -14.25 -4.31
C SER A 38 22.28 -14.34 -3.12
N LEU A 39 21.98 -13.64 -2.01
CA LEU A 39 22.77 -13.70 -0.78
C LEU A 39 22.72 -15.07 -0.09
N LYS A 40 21.60 -15.79 -0.21
CA LYS A 40 21.44 -17.15 0.33
C LYS A 40 22.36 -18.18 -0.33
N ASN A 41 22.70 -17.95 -1.59
CA ASN A 41 23.62 -18.80 -2.34
C ASN A 41 25.10 -18.50 -2.03
N SER A 42 25.39 -17.48 -1.21
CA SER A 42 26.75 -17.12 -0.83
C SER A 42 27.31 -18.08 0.22
N PRO A 43 28.60 -18.48 0.13
CA PRO A 43 29.28 -19.28 1.16
C PRO A 43 29.24 -18.65 2.57
N PHE A 44 29.02 -17.34 2.67
CA PHE A 44 28.97 -16.60 3.94
C PHE A 44 27.57 -16.50 4.55
N TYR A 45 26.53 -17.06 3.91
CA TYR A 45 25.13 -16.93 4.34
C TYR A 45 24.90 -17.30 5.81
N ALA A 46 25.58 -18.34 6.30
CA ALA A 46 25.45 -18.82 7.68
C ALA A 46 25.71 -17.74 8.74
N GLN A 47 26.53 -16.73 8.44
CA GLN A 47 26.86 -15.63 9.37
C GLN A 47 25.75 -14.55 9.43
N PHE A 48 24.81 -14.55 8.50
CA PHE A 48 23.77 -13.53 8.36
C PHE A 48 22.35 -14.12 8.24
N SER A 49 22.19 -15.43 8.45
CA SER A 49 20.94 -16.17 8.24
C SER A 49 19.79 -15.60 9.05
N ASP A 50 20.00 -15.29 10.33
CA ASP A 50 18.96 -14.74 11.21
C ASP A 50 18.40 -13.41 10.70
N LYS A 51 19.28 -12.49 10.28
CA LYS A 51 18.87 -11.21 9.68
C LYS A 51 18.16 -11.43 8.35
N THR A 52 18.62 -12.39 7.57
CA THR A 52 18.07 -12.69 6.24
C THR A 52 16.67 -13.27 6.33
N ASN A 53 16.41 -14.16 7.29
CA ASN A 53 15.09 -14.74 7.52
C ASN A 53 14.04 -13.67 7.88
N VAL A 54 14.41 -12.69 8.74
CA VAL A 54 13.50 -11.58 9.10
C VAL A 54 13.12 -10.75 7.86
N TRP A 55 14.09 -10.45 6.99
CA TRP A 55 13.82 -9.69 5.77
C TRP A 55 13.04 -10.49 4.74
N GLU A 56 13.25 -11.80 4.66
CA GLU A 56 12.48 -12.67 3.78
C GLU A 56 11.00 -12.67 4.14
N THR A 57 10.66 -12.85 5.42
CA THR A 57 9.26 -12.78 5.87
C THR A 57 8.65 -11.42 5.55
N ARG A 58 9.35 -10.33 5.89
CA ARG A 58 8.84 -8.97 5.65
C ARG A 58 8.63 -8.66 4.16
N LEU A 59 9.55 -9.10 3.30
CA LEU A 59 9.44 -8.90 1.86
C LEU A 59 8.34 -9.78 1.25
N SER A 60 8.18 -11.01 1.73
CA SER A 60 7.07 -11.88 1.35
C SER A 60 5.71 -11.27 1.70
N ASP A 61 5.58 -10.70 2.90
CA ASP A 61 4.37 -9.99 3.32
C ASP A 61 4.07 -8.80 2.39
N LEU A 62 5.10 -7.99 2.07
CA LEU A 62 4.93 -6.84 1.18
C LEU A 62 4.56 -7.24 -0.26
N ASP A 63 5.08 -8.34 -0.79
CA ASP A 63 4.71 -8.84 -2.12
C ASP A 63 3.22 -9.22 -2.21
N VAL A 64 2.62 -9.61 -1.09
CA VAL A 64 1.17 -9.88 -0.98
C VAL A 64 0.37 -8.60 -0.74
N TYR A 65 0.80 -7.77 0.20
CA TYR A 65 0.00 -6.62 0.64
C TYR A 65 0.00 -5.44 -0.35
N LEU A 66 1.11 -5.19 -1.07
CA LEU A 66 1.16 -4.07 -2.01
C LEU A 66 0.18 -4.20 -3.18
N PRO A 67 0.07 -5.36 -3.88
CA PRO A 67 -0.93 -5.54 -4.92
C PRO A 67 -2.37 -5.43 -4.39
N GLN A 68 -2.64 -5.99 -3.21
CA GLN A 68 -3.97 -5.90 -2.59
C GLN A 68 -4.35 -4.46 -2.27
N MET A 69 -3.43 -3.68 -1.71
CA MET A 69 -3.66 -2.26 -1.43
C MET A 69 -3.89 -1.43 -2.71
N ASN A 70 -3.16 -1.73 -3.78
CA ASN A 70 -3.41 -1.12 -5.09
C ASN A 70 -4.84 -1.40 -5.58
N ASP A 71 -5.29 -2.67 -5.51
CA ASP A 71 -6.65 -3.04 -5.92
C ASP A 71 -7.73 -2.41 -5.04
N ILE A 72 -7.51 -2.32 -3.72
CA ILE A 72 -8.39 -1.61 -2.79
C ILE A 72 -8.49 -0.14 -3.18
N GLN A 73 -7.36 0.54 -3.40
CA GLN A 73 -7.36 1.96 -3.78
C GLN A 73 -8.10 2.18 -5.11
N ARG A 74 -7.90 1.32 -6.11
CA ARG A 74 -8.60 1.42 -7.41
C ARG A 74 -10.10 1.31 -7.26
N LYS A 75 -10.57 0.35 -6.46
CA LYS A 75 -12.01 0.18 -6.15
C LYS A 75 -12.54 1.37 -5.38
N TRP A 76 -11.81 1.86 -4.38
CA TRP A 76 -12.19 3.01 -3.59
C TRP A 76 -12.31 4.28 -4.46
N ILE A 77 -11.32 4.58 -5.31
CA ILE A 77 -11.36 5.74 -6.23
C ILE A 77 -12.60 5.71 -7.12
N TYR A 78 -13.03 4.52 -7.55
CA TYR A 78 -14.23 4.36 -8.36
C TYR A 78 -15.53 4.54 -7.56
N LEU A 79 -15.58 3.99 -6.35
CA LEU A 79 -16.79 3.98 -5.52
C LEU A 79 -17.01 5.30 -4.76
N GLU A 80 -15.96 5.96 -4.32
CA GLU A 80 -16.01 7.20 -3.53
C GLU A 80 -16.93 8.27 -4.14
N PRO A 81 -16.79 8.66 -5.43
CA PRO A 81 -17.62 9.73 -5.98
C PRO A 81 -19.07 9.28 -6.23
N ILE A 82 -19.32 7.98 -6.37
CA ILE A 82 -20.66 7.41 -6.53
C ILE A 82 -21.43 7.55 -5.21
N PHE A 83 -20.82 7.09 -4.11
CA PHE A 83 -21.41 7.23 -2.77
C PHE A 83 -21.45 8.69 -2.30
N GLY A 84 -20.46 9.50 -2.66
CA GLY A 84 -20.42 10.93 -2.36
C GLY A 84 -21.57 11.74 -2.98
N ARG A 85 -22.16 11.26 -4.08
CA ARG A 85 -23.36 11.84 -4.70
C ARG A 85 -24.68 11.32 -4.11
N GLY A 86 -24.62 10.47 -3.08
CA GLY A 86 -25.80 9.89 -2.43
C GLY A 86 -26.40 8.71 -3.17
N ALA A 87 -25.67 8.07 -4.09
CA ALA A 87 -26.12 6.83 -4.71
C ALA A 87 -26.10 5.66 -3.70
N LEU A 88 -26.99 4.68 -3.89
CA LEU A 88 -27.07 3.46 -3.09
C LEU A 88 -27.19 3.71 -1.57
N PRO A 89 -28.25 4.40 -1.10
CA PRO A 89 -28.39 4.79 0.31
C PRO A 89 -28.39 3.60 1.28
N ALA A 90 -28.88 2.43 0.85
CA ALA A 90 -28.84 1.19 1.64
C ALA A 90 -27.41 0.72 1.96
N GLU A 91 -26.43 1.09 1.13
CA GLU A 91 -25.03 0.69 1.26
C GLU A 91 -24.11 1.81 1.75
N ALA A 92 -24.65 3.03 1.91
CA ALA A 92 -23.88 4.21 2.27
C ALA A 92 -23.16 4.05 3.63
N SER A 93 -23.83 3.45 4.61
CA SER A 93 -23.23 3.22 5.95
C SER A 93 -22.07 2.22 5.90
N ARG A 94 -22.17 1.20 5.04
CA ARG A 94 -21.11 0.20 4.82
C ARG A 94 -19.92 0.85 4.14
N PHE A 95 -20.15 1.62 3.07
CA PHE A 95 -19.08 2.33 2.39
C PHE A 95 -18.40 3.37 3.28
N ALA A 96 -19.15 4.11 4.09
CA ALA A 96 -18.59 5.11 5.02
C ALA A 96 -17.57 4.53 6.00
N ARG A 97 -17.75 3.27 6.44
CA ARG A 97 -16.76 2.57 7.28
C ARG A 97 -15.48 2.27 6.52
N VAL A 98 -15.62 1.70 5.32
CA VAL A 98 -14.49 1.38 4.42
C VAL A 98 -13.73 2.65 4.04
N ASP A 99 -14.44 3.73 3.73
CA ASP A 99 -13.85 5.03 3.44
C ASP A 99 -13.02 5.55 4.61
N SER A 100 -13.59 5.56 5.81
CA SER A 100 -12.89 6.03 7.02
C SER A 100 -11.61 5.23 7.28
N GLU A 101 -11.68 3.90 7.24
CA GLU A 101 -10.51 3.02 7.43
C GLU A 101 -9.45 3.24 6.35
N PHE A 102 -9.85 3.33 5.09
CA PHE A 102 -8.91 3.52 3.98
C PHE A 102 -8.19 4.88 4.08
N ARG A 103 -8.92 5.95 4.40
CA ARG A 103 -8.32 7.29 4.61
C ARG A 103 -7.36 7.31 5.79
N LEU A 104 -7.68 6.60 6.89
CA LEU A 104 -6.78 6.48 8.05
C LEU A 104 -5.47 5.77 7.69
N ILE A 105 -5.55 4.68 6.91
CA ILE A 105 -4.36 3.97 6.42
C ILE A 105 -3.49 4.88 5.55
N LEU A 106 -4.09 5.59 4.58
CA LEU A 106 -3.35 6.52 3.71
C LEU A 106 -2.74 7.71 4.48
N ALA A 107 -3.46 8.24 5.48
CA ALA A 107 -2.92 9.27 6.37
C ALA A 107 -1.70 8.75 7.15
N GLY A 108 -1.75 7.53 7.68
CA GLY A 108 -0.62 6.91 8.36
C GLY A 108 0.60 6.70 7.44
N ILE A 109 0.37 6.30 6.19
CA ILE A 109 1.45 6.12 5.20
C ILE A 109 2.09 7.45 4.82
N THR A 110 1.29 8.50 4.66
CA THR A 110 1.78 9.83 4.25
C THR A 110 2.47 10.58 5.39
N GLN A 111 2.02 10.43 6.64
CA GLN A 111 2.63 11.07 7.80
C GLN A 111 3.99 10.48 8.17
N ARG A 112 4.19 9.16 7.98
CA ARG A 112 5.50 8.50 8.21
C ARG A 112 6.61 8.97 7.27
N ARG A 113 6.32 9.82 6.29
CA ARG A 113 7.31 10.49 5.43
C ARG A 113 7.89 11.76 6.07
N LEU A 114 7.21 12.35 7.05
CA LEU A 114 7.57 13.65 7.64
C LEU A 114 8.35 13.54 8.96
N LEU A 115 8.70 12.33 9.38
CA LEU A 115 9.54 12.00 10.54
C LEU A 115 10.76 11.22 10.06
#